data_AF-A0A819VL59-F1
#
_entry.id   AF-A0A819VL59-F1
#
_cell.length_a   1.000
_cell.length_b   1.000
_cell.length_c   1.000
_cell.angle_alpha   90.00
_cell.angle_beta   90.00
_cell.angle_gamma   90.00
#
_symmetry.space_group_name_H-M   'P 1'
#
loop_
_entity.id
_entity.type
_entity.pdbx_description
1 polymer ?
#
loop_
_entity_poly.entity_id
_entity_poly.type
_entity_poly.pdbx_seq_one_letter_code
_entity_poly.pdbx_strand_id
1 'polypeptide(L)'
;MPDEQTRKMWMEIDFQIINGLISAIIIGLTPWRIRDLYQLYQTKYRDELLRRHKYTKNFIWIQVIIWSSIVNSVFQVGVAICTWSTNMDNRPTRLVGILGGISLIAGVFAALAQFILGRRTKKKAKMEEQSTSIV
;
A
#
# COMPACT_ATOMS: atom_id res chain seq x y z
N MET A 1 15.90 -36.57 -13.58
CA MET A 1 15.62 -35.32 -12.83
C MET A 1 15.31 -34.26 -13.87
N PRO A 2 14.27 -33.43 -13.71
CA PRO A 2 14.15 -32.26 -14.58
C PRO A 2 15.45 -31.47 -14.43
N ASP A 3 16.02 -31.10 -15.56
CA ASP A 3 17.20 -30.27 -15.66
C ASP A 3 17.02 -29.02 -14.79
N GLU A 4 18.06 -28.65 -14.05
CA GLU A 4 18.05 -27.53 -13.10
C GLU A 4 17.54 -26.22 -13.72
N GLN A 5 17.75 -26.08 -15.03
CA GLN A 5 17.33 -24.96 -15.86
C GLN A 5 15.80 -24.87 -15.98
N THR A 6 15.12 -25.98 -16.30
CA THR A 6 13.65 -26.03 -16.36
C THR A 6 13.01 -25.62 -15.03
N ARG A 7 13.56 -26.08 -13.89
CA ARG A 7 13.04 -25.69 -12.57
C ARG A 7 13.16 -24.19 -12.32
N LYS A 8 14.29 -23.58 -12.68
CA LYS A 8 14.50 -22.13 -12.54
C LYS A 8 13.55 -21.33 -13.42
N MET A 9 13.30 -21.80 -14.63
CA MET A 9 12.33 -21.18 -15.55
C MET A 9 10.90 -21.16 -14.97
N TRP A 10 10.43 -22.29 -14.41
CA TRP A 10 9.08 -22.33 -13.80
C TRP A 10 8.97 -21.42 -12.57
N MET A 11 9.97 -21.45 -11.67
CA MET A 11 9.97 -20.54 -10.51
C MET A 11 9.96 -19.06 -10.93
N GLU A 12 10.65 -18.73 -12.02
CA GLU A 12 10.71 -17.38 -12.56
C GLU A 12 9.38 -16.94 -13.16
N ILE A 13 8.69 -17.83 -13.90
CA ILE A 13 7.35 -17.59 -14.43
C ILE A 13 6.36 -17.34 -13.29
N ASP A 14 6.38 -18.18 -12.25
CA ASP A 14 5.50 -18.03 -11.09
C ASP A 14 5.73 -16.69 -10.38
N PHE A 15 7.00 -16.30 -10.19
CA PHE A 15 7.35 -15.01 -9.60
C PHE A 15 6.89 -13.81 -10.43
N GLN A 16 6.96 -13.91 -11.77
CA GLN A 16 6.46 -12.89 -12.68
C GLN A 16 4.94 -12.75 -12.62
N ILE A 17 4.23 -13.87 -12.54
CA ILE A 17 2.76 -13.88 -12.40
C ILE A 17 2.36 -13.25 -11.07
N ILE A 18 2.98 -13.64 -9.96
CA ILE A 18 2.69 -13.10 -8.63
C ILE A 18 2.95 -11.58 -8.58
N ASN A 19 4.11 -11.12 -9.06
CA ASN A 19 4.41 -9.69 -9.10
C ASN A 19 3.47 -8.93 -10.03
N GLY A 20 3.08 -9.52 -11.16
CA GLY A 20 2.11 -8.94 -12.07
C GLY A 20 0.74 -8.76 -11.43
N LEU A 21 0.23 -9.78 -10.73
CA LEU A 21 -1.05 -9.73 -10.04
C LEU A 21 -1.08 -8.68 -8.93
N ILE A 22 -0.03 -8.63 -8.09
CA ILE A 22 0.09 -7.62 -7.03
C ILE A 22 0.15 -6.21 -7.63
N SER A 23 0.93 -6.03 -8.69
CA SER A 23 1.07 -4.74 -9.37
C SER A 23 -0.24 -4.29 -10.02
N ALA A 24 -1.02 -5.20 -10.60
CA ALA A 24 -2.33 -4.89 -11.18
C ALA A 24 -3.33 -4.36 -10.15
N ILE A 25 -3.39 -4.98 -8.96
CA ILE A 25 -4.24 -4.50 -7.85
C ILE A 25 -3.81 -3.09 -7.42
N ILE A 26 -2.50 -2.86 -7.30
CA ILE A 26 -1.96 -1.57 -6.87
C ILE A 26 -2.19 -0.49 -7.94
N ILE A 27 -2.04 -0.81 -9.23
CA ILE A 27 -2.39 0.10 -10.33
C ILE A 27 -3.88 0.47 -10.27
N GLY A 28 -4.77 -0.50 -10.05
CA GLY A 28 -6.21 -0.22 -9.89
C GLY A 28 -6.54 0.69 -8.70
N LEU A 29 -5.77 0.60 -7.61
CA LEU A 29 -5.92 1.45 -6.42
C LEU A 29 -5.17 2.79 -6.52
N THR A 30 -4.27 2.95 -7.48
CA THR A 30 -3.41 4.14 -7.60
C THR A 30 -4.19 5.43 -7.90
N PRO A 31 -5.22 5.47 -8.77
CA PRO A 31 -6.03 6.67 -8.99
C PRO A 31 -6.66 7.22 -7.72
N TRP A 32 -7.12 6.31 -6.84
CA TRP A 32 -7.71 6.65 -5.54
C TRP A 32 -6.66 7.26 -4.61
N ARG A 33 -5.47 6.67 -4.55
CA ARG A 33 -4.33 7.21 -3.76
C ARG A 33 -3.87 8.58 -4.24
N ILE A 34 -3.81 8.80 -5.55
CA ILE A 34 -3.42 10.10 -6.14
C ILE A 34 -4.47 11.15 -5.81
N ARG A 35 -5.77 10.82 -5.93
CA ARG A 35 -6.84 11.74 -5.52
C ARG A 35 -6.74 12.10 -4.04
N ASP A 36 -6.47 11.13 -3.17
CA ASP A 36 -6.34 11.38 -1.73
C ASP A 36 -5.10 12.26 -1.41
N LEU A 37 -3.99 12.08 -2.14
CA LEU A 37 -2.82 12.96 -2.06
C LEU A 37 -3.11 14.39 -2.56
N TYR A 38 -3.83 14.52 -3.68
CA TYR A 38 -4.23 15.81 -4.23
C TYR A 38 -5.14 16.56 -3.24
N GLN A 39 -6.10 15.86 -2.65
CA GLN A 39 -6.98 16.41 -1.60
C GLN A 39 -6.23 16.78 -0.32
N LEU A 40 -5.12 16.10 0.00
CA LEU A 40 -4.26 16.44 1.13
C LEU A 40 -3.55 17.79 0.95
N TYR A 41 -3.10 18.08 -0.27
CA TYR A 41 -2.43 19.33 -0.61
C TYR A 41 -3.42 20.50 -0.71
N GLN A 42 -4.63 20.24 -1.19
CA GLN A 42 -5.66 21.25 -1.31
C GLN A 42 -6.43 21.45 -0.01
N THR A 43 -6.17 22.56 0.68
CA THR A 43 -6.86 22.95 1.92
C THR A 43 -8.38 22.96 1.79
N LYS A 44 -8.91 23.27 0.59
CA LYS A 44 -10.35 23.28 0.28
C LYS A 44 -11.05 21.93 0.49
N TYR A 45 -10.35 20.81 0.31
CA TYR A 45 -10.93 19.46 0.40
C TYR A 45 -10.60 18.75 1.72
N ARG A 46 -10.03 19.46 2.70
CA ARG A 46 -9.65 18.87 4.00
C ARG A 46 -10.83 18.26 4.75
N ASP A 47 -11.99 18.91 4.74
CA ASP A 47 -13.18 18.39 5.42
C ASP A 47 -13.70 17.11 4.75
N GLU A 48 -13.66 17.06 3.42
CA GLU A 48 -14.05 15.87 2.66
C GLU A 48 -13.05 14.71 2.90
N LEU A 49 -11.75 15.03 2.98
CA LEU A 49 -10.70 14.07 3.32
C LEU A 49 -10.91 13.49 4.72
N LEU A 50 -11.22 14.32 5.71
CA LEU A 50 -11.55 13.89 7.09
C LEU A 50 -12.82 13.03 7.14
N ARG A 51 -13.82 13.35 6.31
CA ARG A 51 -15.05 12.53 6.19
C ARG A 51 -14.78 11.13 5.62
N ARG A 52 -13.82 10.99 4.70
CA ARG A 52 -13.40 9.68 4.15
C ARG A 52 -12.55 8.90 5.15
N HIS A 53 -11.61 9.58 5.81
CA HIS A 53 -10.69 8.98 6.76
C HIS A 53 -11.25 8.97 8.20
N LYS A 54 -12.47 8.41 8.38
CA LYS A 54 -13.19 8.37 9.67
C LYS A 54 -12.41 7.71 10.81
N TYR A 55 -11.35 6.98 10.49
CA TYR A 55 -10.51 6.28 11.46
C TYR A 55 -9.61 7.22 12.28
N THR A 56 -9.33 8.45 11.83
CA THR A 56 -8.51 9.41 12.60
C THR A 56 -8.92 10.86 12.33
N LYS A 57 -8.92 11.70 13.38
CA LYS A 57 -9.04 13.16 13.25
C LYS A 57 -7.68 13.86 13.20
N ASN A 58 -6.60 13.14 13.51
CA ASN A 58 -5.26 13.68 13.56
C ASN A 58 -4.66 13.77 12.15
N PHE A 59 -4.40 15.00 11.70
CA PHE A 59 -3.89 15.28 10.35
C PHE A 59 -2.54 14.61 10.05
N ILE A 60 -1.63 14.56 11.02
CA ILE A 60 -0.29 13.95 10.87
C ILE A 60 -0.40 12.45 10.50
N TRP A 61 -1.34 11.73 11.11
CA TRP A 61 -1.51 10.31 10.81
C TRP A 61 -2.06 10.08 9.40
N ILE A 62 -2.95 10.96 8.93
CA ILE A 62 -3.47 10.92 7.55
C ILE A 62 -2.33 11.14 6.55
N GLN A 63 -1.48 12.15 6.79
CA GLN A 63 -0.29 12.42 5.99
C GLN A 63 0.60 11.17 5.88
N VAL A 64 1.00 10.60 7.01
CA VAL A 64 1.89 9.43 7.06
C VAL A 64 1.32 8.24 6.29
N ILE A 65 0.01 7.97 6.42
CA ILE A 65 -0.65 6.85 5.74
C ILE A 65 -0.72 7.05 4.22
N ILE A 66 -1.08 8.27 3.79
CA ILE A 66 -1.16 8.60 2.37
C ILE A 66 0.23 8.51 1.74
N TRP A 67 1.25 9.10 2.37
CA TRP A 67 2.63 9.03 1.88
C TRP A 67 3.16 7.59 1.81
N SER A 68 2.92 6.77 2.84
CA SER A 68 3.29 5.35 2.82
C SER A 68 2.59 4.57 1.70
N SER A 69 1.34 4.92 1.39
CA SER A 69 0.59 4.30 0.29
C SER A 69 1.11 4.73 -1.09
N ILE A 70 1.54 5.98 -1.24
CA ILE A 70 2.16 6.50 -2.46
C ILE A 70 3.51 5.83 -2.71
N VAL A 71 4.35 5.75 -1.67
CA VAL A 71 5.63 5.01 -1.69
C VAL A 71 5.41 3.58 -2.17
N ASN A 72 4.46 2.86 -1.57
CA ASN A 72 4.10 1.52 -2.02
C ASN A 72 3.74 1.46 -3.52
N SER A 73 2.89 2.38 -4.01
CA SER A 73 2.52 2.44 -5.44
C SER A 73 3.70 2.74 -6.37
N VAL A 74 4.54 3.72 -6.03
CA VAL A 74 5.66 4.14 -6.88
C VAL A 74 6.69 3.01 -7.00
N PHE A 75 7.07 2.40 -5.88
CA PHE A 75 8.04 1.30 -5.88
C PHE A 75 7.48 0.06 -6.59
N GLN A 76 6.19 -0.23 -6.45
CA GLN A 76 5.57 -1.35 -7.15
C GLN A 76 5.55 -1.16 -8.68
N VAL A 77 5.27 0.06 -9.16
CA VAL A 77 5.35 0.37 -10.60
C VAL A 77 6.78 0.21 -11.09
N GLY A 78 7.77 0.65 -10.31
CA GLY A 78 9.19 0.42 -10.61
C GLY A 78 9.54 -1.07 -10.71
N VAL A 79 9.04 -1.90 -9.80
CA VAL A 79 9.17 -3.37 -9.84
C VAL A 79 8.54 -3.92 -11.12
N ALA A 80 7.33 -3.50 -11.47
CA ALA A 80 6.64 -3.98 -12.67
C ALA A 80 7.42 -3.64 -13.93
N ILE A 81 7.93 -2.40 -14.04
CA ILE A 81 8.77 -1.96 -15.16
C ILE A 81 10.06 -2.80 -15.21
N CYS A 82 10.79 -2.95 -14.10
CA CYS A 82 12.02 -3.75 -14.07
C CYS A 82 11.79 -5.20 -14.47
N THR A 83 10.69 -5.78 -14.01
CA THR A 83 10.29 -7.16 -14.28
C THR A 83 9.98 -7.32 -15.77
N TRP A 84 9.10 -6.51 -16.33
CA TRP A 84 8.65 -6.70 -17.72
C TRP A 84 9.61 -6.11 -18.77
N SER A 85 10.50 -5.20 -18.38
CA SER A 85 11.48 -4.60 -19.29
C SER A 85 12.73 -5.47 -19.49
N THR A 86 12.99 -6.46 -18.64
CA THR A 86 14.23 -7.25 -18.68
C THR A 86 13.96 -8.70 -19.10
N ASN A 87 14.78 -9.18 -20.05
CA ASN A 87 14.81 -10.59 -20.46
C ASN A 87 15.43 -11.46 -19.34
N MET A 88 15.07 -12.75 -19.33
CA MET A 88 15.40 -13.72 -18.27
C MET A 88 16.89 -13.74 -17.88
N ASP A 89 17.80 -13.60 -18.84
CA ASP A 89 19.25 -13.76 -18.60
C ASP A 89 19.92 -12.54 -17.94
N ASN A 90 19.29 -11.36 -17.98
CA ASN A 90 19.88 -10.11 -17.44
C ASN A 90 19.04 -9.49 -16.31
N ARG A 91 18.19 -10.30 -15.65
CA ARG A 91 17.31 -9.80 -14.60
C ARG A 91 18.10 -9.37 -13.36
N PRO A 92 18.00 -8.10 -12.92
CA PRO A 92 18.60 -7.67 -11.67
C PRO A 92 17.73 -8.14 -10.50
N THR A 93 17.77 -9.44 -10.17
CA THR A 93 16.97 -10.07 -9.10
C THR A 93 17.13 -9.35 -7.76
N ARG A 94 18.34 -8.84 -7.48
CA ARG A 94 18.62 -8.04 -6.28
C ARG A 94 17.84 -6.72 -6.25
N LEU A 95 17.78 -6.02 -7.37
CA LEU A 95 17.07 -4.74 -7.46
C LEU A 95 15.57 -4.94 -7.31
N VAL A 96 15.00 -5.92 -8.03
CA VAL A 96 13.58 -6.26 -7.94
C VAL A 96 13.20 -6.69 -6.53
N GLY A 97 14.03 -7.50 -5.87
CA GLY A 97 13.81 -7.93 -4.49
C GLY A 97 13.84 -6.78 -3.47
N ILE A 98 14.80 -5.85 -3.57
CA ILE A 98 14.90 -4.70 -2.67
C ILE A 98 13.70 -3.76 -2.89
N LEU A 99 13.38 -3.43 -4.14
CA LEU A 99 12.27 -2.53 -4.46
C LEU A 99 10.91 -3.14 -4.03
N GLY A 100 10.71 -4.44 -4.29
CA GLY A 100 9.52 -5.17 -3.88
C GLY A 100 9.41 -5.33 -2.36
N GLY A 101 10.53 -5.51 -1.66
CA GLY A 101 10.56 -5.53 -0.20
C GLY A 101 10.12 -4.19 0.40
N ILE A 102 10.65 -3.07 -0.13
CA ILE A 102 10.29 -1.72 0.31
C ILE A 102 8.81 -1.43 0.05
N SER A 103 8.28 -1.78 -1.13
CA SER A 103 6.87 -1.55 -1.46
C SER A 103 5.96 -2.32 -0.50
N LEU A 104 6.26 -3.58 -0.24
CA LEU A 104 5.47 -4.42 0.66
C LEU A 104 5.48 -3.89 2.10
N ILE A 105 6.64 -3.50 2.63
CA ILE A 105 6.74 -2.93 3.98
C ILE A 105 5.91 -1.64 4.09
N ALA A 106 6.03 -0.74 3.11
CA ALA A 106 5.27 0.50 3.08
C ALA A 106 3.74 0.25 2.96
N GLY A 107 3.33 -0.75 2.20
CA GLY A 107 1.94 -1.17 2.08
C GLY A 107 1.37 -1.75 3.37
N VAL A 108 2.10 -2.69 4.00
CA VAL A 108 1.71 -3.32 5.26
C VAL A 108 1.63 -2.30 6.38
N PHE A 109 2.59 -1.39 6.46
CA PHE A 109 2.58 -0.32 7.46
C PHE A 109 1.33 0.57 7.33
N ALA A 110 0.99 1.01 6.12
CA ALA A 110 -0.19 1.81 5.87
C ALA A 110 -1.48 1.07 6.28
N ALA A 111 -1.60 -0.22 5.95
CA ALA A 111 -2.76 -1.04 6.30
C ALA A 111 -2.90 -1.24 7.81
N LEU A 112 -1.80 -1.56 8.51
CA LEU A 112 -1.79 -1.74 9.97
C LEU A 112 -2.13 -0.43 10.70
N ALA A 113 -1.57 0.69 10.25
CA ALA A 113 -1.87 2.00 10.83
C ALA A 113 -3.37 2.33 10.73
N GLN A 114 -3.98 2.12 9.57
CA GLN A 114 -5.43 2.32 9.37
C GLN A 114 -6.26 1.41 10.29
N PHE A 115 -5.87 0.14 10.41
CA PHE A 115 -6.56 -0.83 11.26
C PHE A 115 -6.50 -0.47 12.75
N ILE A 116 -5.31 -0.12 13.26
CA ILE A 116 -5.10 0.24 14.67
C ILE A 116 -5.83 1.54 15.00
N LEU A 117 -5.73 2.56 14.15
CA LEU A 117 -6.43 3.83 14.35
C LEU A 117 -7.95 3.64 14.31
N GLY A 118 -8.46 2.82 13.39
CA GLY A 118 -9.87 2.46 13.34
C GLY A 118 -10.36 1.79 14.62
N ARG A 119 -9.56 0.88 15.21
CA ARG A 119 -9.88 0.23 16.49
C ARG A 119 -9.88 1.24 17.65
N ARG A 120 -8.93 2.17 17.69
CA ARG A 120 -8.85 3.20 18.73
C ARG A 120 -10.07 4.12 18.70
N THR A 121 -10.50 4.56 17.52
CA THR A 121 -11.65 5.47 17.36
C THR A 121 -12.96 4.79 17.77
N LYS A 122 -13.16 3.51 17.42
CA LYS A 122 -14.33 2.74 17.88
C LYS A 122 -14.37 2.54 19.40
N LYS A 123 -13.21 2.36 20.04
CA LYS A 123 -13.14 2.24 21.52
C LYS A 123 -13.51 3.54 22.23
N LYS A 124 -13.02 4.69 21.74
CA LYS A 124 -13.35 6.00 22.30
C LYS A 124 -14.85 6.31 22.22
N ALA A 125 -15.46 6.06 21.06
CA ALA A 125 -16.91 6.28 20.88
C ALA A 125 -17.76 5.47 21.88
N LYS A 126 -17.40 4.21 22.15
CA LYS A 126 -18.11 3.37 23.13
C LYS A 126 -17.97 3.89 24.57
N MET A 127 -16.81 4.43 24.93
CA MET A 127 -16.58 4.99 26.26
C MET A 127 -17.37 6.29 26.48
N GLU A 128 -17.47 7.13 25.44
CA GLU A 128 -18.26 8.37 25.46
C GLU A 128 -19.77 8.07 25.58
N GLU A 129 -20.27 7.07 24.84
CA GLU A 129 -21.66 6.61 24.92
C GLU A 129 -22.00 6.07 26.32
N GLN A 130 -21.13 5.23 26.89
CA GLN A 130 -21.29 4.67 28.23
C GLN A 130 -21.26 5.77 29.32
N SER A 131 -20.40 6.78 29.20
CA SER A 131 -20.37 7.90 30.13
C SER A 131 -21.64 8.74 30.09
N THR A 132 -22.27 8.85 28.92
CA THR A 132 -23.51 9.63 28.74
C THR A 132 -24.73 8.87 29.26
N SER A 133 -24.73 7.54 29.23
CA SER A 133 -25.83 6.72 29.78
C SER A 133 -25.84 6.61 31.31
N ILE A 134 -24.75 6.98 31.99
CA ILE A 134 -24.61 6.91 33.45
C ILE A 134 -25.04 8.24 34.12
N VAL A 135 -25.16 9.33 33.35
CA VAL A 135 -25.61 10.67 33.79
C VAL A 135 -27.10 10.83 33.49
#